data_AF-A0AAN6P621-F1
#
_entry.id   AF-A0AAN6P621-F1
#
_cell.length_a   1.000
_cell.length_b   1.000
_cell.length_c   1.000
_cell.angle_alpha   90.00
_cell.angle_beta   90.00
_cell.angle_gamma   90.00
#
_symmetry.space_group_name_H-M   'P 1'
#
loop_
_entity.id
_entity.type
_entity.pdbx_description
1 polymer ?
#
loop_
_entity_poly.entity_id
_entity_poly.type
_entity_poly.pdbx_seq_one_letter_code
_entity_poly.pdbx_strand_id
1 'polypeptide(L)'
;MAQPSRAAFGDLGQGIQVGENSGSISVTAVFNAAPATPPQPFPMIRFSRDPDFVNRGDIIEQIHQRFANPPRRVALVGFGGVGKSQLAIHFAHQIAAGGGTWVFWIHAETRARVEEGFWTIAEGVRLPGRSEPKADIPQLVYGWLSNVRNGRWVIVLDSADDRKV
;
A
#
# COMPACT_ATOMS: atom_id res chain seq x y z
N MET A 1 -28.22 21.07 -34.82
CA MET A 1 -28.37 20.60 -33.43
C MET A 1 -27.00 20.16 -32.95
N ALA A 2 -26.43 20.81 -31.92
CA ALA A 2 -25.13 20.46 -31.36
C ALA A 2 -25.31 19.39 -30.26
N GLN A 3 -24.51 18.32 -30.29
CA GLN A 3 -24.53 17.28 -29.27
C GLN A 3 -23.86 17.78 -27.97
N PRO A 4 -24.43 17.51 -26.78
CA PRO A 4 -23.80 17.86 -25.51
C PRO A 4 -22.55 17.01 -25.26
N SER A 5 -21.47 17.64 -24.80
CA SER A 5 -20.24 16.96 -24.41
C SER A 5 -20.37 16.37 -23.00
N ARG A 6 -20.25 15.05 -22.87
CA ARG A 6 -20.26 14.34 -21.59
C ARG A 6 -18.82 14.10 -21.13
N ALA A 7 -18.46 14.55 -19.94
CA ALA A 7 -17.14 14.23 -19.37
C ALA A 7 -17.11 12.76 -18.96
N ALA A 8 -16.13 12.00 -19.46
CA ALA A 8 -15.87 10.63 -19.05
C ALA A 8 -14.67 10.61 -18.10
N PHE A 9 -14.87 10.13 -16.88
CA PHE A 9 -13.80 9.90 -15.91
C PHE A 9 -13.42 8.42 -16.00
N GLY A 10 -12.14 8.12 -16.17
CA GLY A 10 -11.65 6.73 -16.25
C GLY A 10 -11.84 5.95 -14.93
N ASP A 11 -11.58 4.64 -14.97
CA ASP A 11 -11.94 3.64 -13.95
C ASP A 11 -11.41 3.86 -12.51
N LEU A 12 -10.61 4.89 -12.26
CA LEU A 12 -10.02 5.20 -10.95
C LEU A 12 -10.43 6.58 -10.38
N GLY A 13 -11.35 7.29 -11.04
CA GLY A 13 -11.79 8.63 -10.60
C GLY A 13 -13.31 8.73 -10.47
N GLN A 14 -13.77 9.40 -9.40
CA GLN A 14 -15.15 9.87 -9.27
C GLN A 14 -15.17 11.36 -9.60
N GLY A 15 -16.01 11.78 -10.56
CA GLY A 15 -16.19 13.17 -10.93
C GLY A 15 -17.67 13.51 -11.10
N ILE A 16 -18.08 14.71 -10.70
CA ILE A 16 -19.45 15.19 -10.83
C ILE A 16 -19.47 16.34 -11.82
N GLN A 17 -20.30 16.23 -12.87
CA GLN A 17 -20.51 17.31 -13.82
C GLN A 17 -21.43 18.37 -13.21
N VAL A 18 -20.90 19.57 -12.93
CA VAL A 18 -21.65 20.73 -12.43
C VAL A 18 -21.78 21.74 -13.57
N GLY A 19 -22.70 21.48 -14.49
CA GLY A 19 -23.04 22.40 -15.59
C GLY A 19 -22.80 21.83 -16.99
N GLU A 20 -23.47 22.45 -17.95
CA GLU A 20 -23.29 22.18 -19.38
C GLU A 20 -22.52 23.35 -20.01
N ASN A 21 -21.42 23.04 -20.71
CA ASN A 21 -20.67 24.01 -21.49
C ASN A 21 -20.73 23.58 -22.96
N SER A 22 -21.12 24.49 -23.85
CA SER A 22 -21.21 24.25 -25.30
C SER A 22 -19.93 24.61 -26.08
N GLY A 23 -18.86 25.02 -25.40
CA GLY A 23 -17.54 25.28 -25.99
C GLY A 23 -16.65 24.03 -26.01
N SER A 24 -15.70 23.96 -26.95
CA SER A 24 -14.69 22.90 -26.96
C SER A 24 -13.64 23.16 -25.88
N ILE A 25 -13.47 22.20 -24.96
CA ILE A 25 -12.40 22.21 -23.97
C ILE A 25 -11.34 21.19 -24.42
N SER A 26 -10.22 21.68 -24.93
CA SER A 26 -9.05 20.85 -25.25
C SER A 26 -8.10 20.83 -24.06
N VAL A 27 -8.10 19.74 -23.28
CA VAL A 27 -7.09 19.53 -22.24
C VAL A 27 -5.87 18.86 -22.88
N THR A 28 -4.86 19.65 -23.23
CA THR A 28 -3.55 19.11 -23.62
C THR A 28 -2.77 18.82 -22.35
N ALA A 29 -2.82 17.57 -21.88
CA ALA A 29 -1.99 17.12 -20.77
C ALA A 29 -0.53 17.00 -21.26
N VAL A 30 0.29 18.01 -20.97
CA VAL A 30 1.73 17.96 -21.20
C VAL A 30 2.37 17.17 -20.05
N PHE A 31 2.60 15.87 -20.26
CA PHE A 31 3.32 15.03 -19.29
C PHE A 31 4.83 15.22 -19.45
N ASN A 32 5.35 16.34 -18.94
CA ASN A 32 6.79 16.44 -18.71
C ASN A 32 7.15 15.61 -17.47
N ALA A 33 7.72 14.43 -17.68
CA ALA A 33 8.25 13.59 -16.62
C ALA A 33 9.56 14.18 -16.09
N ALA A 34 9.46 15.11 -15.14
CA ALA A 34 10.59 15.41 -14.26
C ALA A 34 10.99 14.13 -13.49
N PRO A 35 12.27 13.93 -13.14
CA PRO A 35 12.65 12.84 -12.23
C PRO A 35 11.85 13.02 -10.94
N ALA A 36 10.92 12.10 -10.71
CA ALA A 36 10.03 12.18 -9.56
C ALA A 36 10.87 12.13 -8.30
N THR A 37 10.80 13.18 -7.47
CA THR A 37 11.26 13.10 -6.08
C THR A 37 10.60 11.87 -5.46
N PRO A 38 11.35 11.00 -4.75
CA PRO A 38 10.77 9.84 -4.09
C PRO A 38 9.61 10.31 -3.21
N PRO A 39 8.45 9.65 -3.30
CA PRO A 39 7.32 10.03 -2.46
C PRO A 39 7.73 9.95 -0.99
N GLN A 40 7.23 10.86 -0.17
CA GLN A 40 7.40 10.76 1.28
C GLN A 40 6.72 9.48 1.78
N PRO A 41 7.22 8.83 2.86
CA PRO A 41 6.58 7.64 3.39
C PRO A 41 5.11 7.87 3.70
N PHE A 42 4.24 7.07 3.07
CA PHE A 42 2.81 7.07 3.34
C PHE A 42 2.31 5.64 3.56
N PRO A 43 1.30 5.45 4.43
CA PRO A 43 0.74 4.12 4.68
C PRO A 43 -0.10 3.64 3.51
N MET A 44 0.22 2.45 3.00
CA MET A 44 -0.53 1.72 1.97
C MET A 44 -1.40 0.65 2.63
N ILE A 45 -2.19 1.08 3.62
CA ILE A 45 -3.10 0.22 4.39
C ILE A 45 -4.46 0.26 3.71
N ARG A 46 -4.99 -0.90 3.28
CA ARG A 46 -6.30 -0.98 2.60
C ARG A 46 -7.50 -0.87 3.56
N PHE A 47 -7.26 -0.84 4.86
CA PHE A 47 -8.28 -0.88 5.91
C PHE A 47 -8.25 0.39 6.75
N SER A 48 -9.43 0.96 6.99
CA SER A 48 -9.61 2.06 7.94
C SER A 48 -9.23 1.63 9.34
N ARG A 49 -8.78 2.60 10.14
CA ARG A 49 -8.62 2.39 11.58
C ARG A 49 -9.98 2.08 12.19
N ASP A 50 -10.05 1.02 12.99
CA ASP A 50 -11.22 0.71 13.80
C ASP A 50 -11.22 1.60 15.06
N PRO A 51 -12.16 2.55 15.20
CA PRO A 51 -12.25 3.41 16.39
C PRO A 51 -12.68 2.64 17.65
N ASP A 52 -13.36 1.50 17.48
CA ASP A 52 -13.89 0.67 18.56
C ASP A 52 -12.95 -0.49 18.90
N PHE A 53 -11.72 -0.45 18.39
CA PHE A 53 -10.72 -1.48 18.66
C PHE A 53 -10.46 -1.63 20.17
N VAL A 54 -10.73 -2.81 20.70
CA VAL A 54 -10.45 -3.16 22.10
C VAL A 54 -9.11 -3.88 22.19
N ASN A 55 -8.15 -3.26 22.88
CA ASN A 55 -6.88 -3.93 23.17
C ASN A 55 -7.11 -5.08 24.15
N ARG A 56 -6.82 -6.31 23.72
CA ARG A 56 -6.97 -7.51 24.53
C ARG A 56 -5.66 -7.80 25.26
N GLY A 57 -5.56 -7.28 26.48
CA GLY A 57 -4.39 -7.48 27.35
C GLY A 57 -3.15 -6.76 26.83
N ASP A 58 -2.02 -7.45 26.82
CA ASP A 58 -0.69 -6.93 26.48
C ASP A 58 -0.23 -7.33 25.07
N ILE A 59 -1.10 -7.91 24.23
CA ILE A 59 -0.72 -8.47 22.92
C ILE A 59 -0.06 -7.42 22.02
N ILE A 60 -0.66 -6.22 21.88
CA ILE A 60 -0.07 -5.14 21.08
C ILE A 60 1.32 -4.73 21.62
N GLU A 61 1.47 -4.68 22.94
CA GLU A 61 2.74 -4.35 23.59
C GLU A 61 3.80 -5.43 23.31
N GLN A 62 3.42 -6.71 23.36
CA GLN A 62 4.31 -7.81 22.97
C GLN A 62 4.74 -7.71 21.50
N ILE A 63 3.85 -7.26 20.60
CA ILE A 63 4.21 -7.02 19.18
C ILE A 63 5.27 -5.91 19.10
N HIS A 64 5.08 -4.79 19.80
CA HIS A 64 6.07 -3.69 19.86
C HIS A 64 7.43 -4.17 20.35
N GLN A 65 7.47 -4.91 21.46
CA GLN A 65 8.71 -5.41 22.05
C GLN A 65 9.46 -6.36 21.10
N ARG A 66 8.73 -7.25 20.41
CA ARG A 66 9.33 -8.15 19.41
C ARG A 66 9.79 -7.40 18.16
N PHE A 67 9.13 -6.31 17.79
CA PHE A 67 9.55 -5.44 16.68
C PHE A 67 10.74 -4.53 17.01
N ALA A 68 11.04 -4.29 18.30
CA ALA A 68 12.14 -3.42 18.71
C ALA A 68 13.53 -4.02 18.34
N ASN A 69 13.69 -5.34 18.45
CA ASN A 69 14.97 -6.02 18.30
C ASN A 69 15.05 -6.90 17.04
N PRO A 70 16.21 -7.00 16.37
CA PRO A 70 16.41 -7.95 15.28
C PRO A 70 16.33 -9.43 15.75
N PRO A 71 15.80 -10.35 14.93
CA PRO A 71 15.08 -10.11 13.68
C PRO A 71 13.68 -9.55 13.96
N ARG A 72 13.34 -8.42 13.34
CA ARG A 72 12.06 -7.70 13.52
C ARG A 72 10.92 -8.37 12.74
N ARG A 73 10.59 -9.61 13.11
CA ARG A 73 9.54 -10.43 12.48
C ARG A 73 8.60 -10.96 13.55
N VAL A 74 7.31 -10.77 13.37
CA VAL A 74 6.27 -11.26 14.27
C VAL A 74 5.22 -11.99 13.45
N ALA A 75 4.88 -13.20 13.87
CA ALA A 75 3.78 -13.97 13.30
C ALA A 75 2.62 -13.97 14.30
N LEU A 76 1.44 -13.58 13.84
CA LEU A 76 0.19 -13.70 14.60
C LEU A 76 -0.47 -15.02 14.20
N VAL A 77 -0.53 -15.97 15.14
CA VAL A 77 -1.07 -17.32 14.90
C VAL A 77 -2.21 -17.58 15.86
N GLY A 78 -3.28 -18.20 15.37
CA GLY A 78 -4.46 -18.51 16.17
C GLY A 78 -5.65 -18.87 15.29
N PHE A 79 -6.72 -19.36 15.91
CA PHE A 79 -7.94 -19.77 15.23
C PHE A 79 -8.56 -18.68 14.33
N GLY A 80 -9.41 -19.09 13.40
CA GLY A 80 -10.22 -18.17 12.61
C GLY A 80 -11.08 -17.27 13.51
N GLY A 81 -11.26 -16.01 13.13
CA GLY A 81 -12.15 -15.09 13.85
C GLY A 81 -11.61 -14.49 15.17
N VAL A 82 -10.42 -14.86 15.64
CA VAL A 82 -9.88 -14.31 16.91
C VAL A 82 -9.42 -12.85 16.84
N GLY A 83 -9.45 -12.23 15.64
CA GLY A 83 -9.09 -10.82 15.44
C GLY A 83 -7.63 -10.55 15.07
N LYS A 84 -6.90 -11.53 14.52
CA LYS A 84 -5.47 -11.37 14.11
C LYS A 84 -5.28 -10.21 13.12
N SER A 85 -6.09 -10.15 12.07
CA SER A 85 -6.00 -9.08 11.07
C SER A 85 -6.37 -7.73 11.69
N GLN A 86 -7.31 -7.67 12.64
CA GLN A 86 -7.63 -6.45 13.38
C GLN A 86 -6.46 -5.95 14.25
N LEU A 87 -5.75 -6.86 14.92
CA LEU A 87 -4.51 -6.54 15.63
C LEU A 87 -3.45 -5.98 14.68
N ALA A 88 -3.27 -6.59 13.51
CA ALA A 88 -2.31 -6.13 12.50
C ALA A 88 -2.69 -4.75 11.93
N ILE A 89 -3.97 -4.49 11.65
CA ILE A 89 -4.49 -3.18 11.22
C ILE A 89 -4.19 -2.13 12.29
N HIS A 90 -4.51 -2.41 13.56
CA HIS A 90 -4.28 -1.48 14.66
C HIS A 90 -2.79 -1.13 14.78
N PHE A 91 -1.91 -2.13 14.76
CA PHE A 91 -0.46 -1.94 14.82
C PHE A 91 0.06 -1.13 13.62
N ALA A 92 -0.40 -1.44 12.40
CA ALA A 92 -0.02 -0.74 11.18
C ALA A 92 -0.36 0.76 11.24
N HIS A 93 -1.55 1.10 11.75
CA HIS A 93 -1.97 2.49 11.97
C HIS A 93 -1.12 3.20 13.05
N GLN A 94 -0.70 2.51 14.12
CA GLN A 94 0.20 3.09 15.12
C GLN A 94 1.57 3.43 14.54
N ILE A 95 2.15 2.54 13.71
CA ILE A 95 3.41 2.80 13.03
C ILE A 95 3.28 3.97 12.06
N ALA A 96 2.19 4.02 11.28
CA ALA A 96 1.93 5.09 10.34
C ALA A 96 1.77 6.45 11.05
N ALA A 97 1.09 6.48 12.20
CA ALA A 97 0.90 7.69 13.00
C ALA A 97 2.21 8.28 13.57
N GLY A 98 3.23 7.43 13.80
CA GLY A 98 4.57 7.88 14.21
C GLY A 98 5.36 8.59 13.10
N GLY A 99 4.92 8.48 11.84
CA GLY A 99 5.56 9.12 10.69
C GLY A 99 6.90 8.51 10.28
N GLY A 100 7.38 8.92 9.10
CA GLY A 100 8.71 8.55 8.58
C GLY A 100 8.94 7.05 8.40
N THR A 101 7.86 6.28 8.25
CA THR A 101 7.90 4.82 8.08
C THR A 101 6.89 4.42 7.02
N TRP A 102 7.34 3.68 6.00
CA TRP A 102 6.47 3.06 5.03
C TRP A 102 5.71 1.91 5.67
N VAL A 103 4.41 1.81 5.38
CA VAL A 103 3.61 0.68 5.83
C VAL A 103 2.96 0.05 4.61
N PHE A 104 3.39 -1.15 4.26
CA PHE A 104 2.90 -1.90 3.12
C PHE A 104 1.99 -3.03 3.59
N TRP A 105 0.93 -3.29 2.83
CA TRP A 105 0.01 -4.40 3.07
C TRP A 105 -0.04 -5.33 1.86
N ILE A 106 0.33 -6.59 2.07
CA ILE A 106 0.24 -7.65 1.06
C ILE A 106 -0.73 -8.71 1.55
N HIS A 107 -1.69 -9.05 0.69
CA HIS A 107 -2.54 -10.21 0.89
C HIS A 107 -1.75 -11.44 0.43
N ALA A 108 -1.43 -12.34 1.35
CA ALA A 108 -0.50 -13.45 1.15
C ALA A 108 -1.19 -14.82 1.06
N GLU A 109 -2.44 -14.84 0.59
CA GLU A 109 -3.24 -16.07 0.46
C GLU A 109 -2.79 -16.92 -0.74
N THR A 110 -2.34 -16.26 -1.81
CA THR A 110 -1.83 -16.94 -2.99
C THR A 110 -0.60 -16.23 -3.53
N ARG A 111 0.22 -16.96 -4.28
CA ARG A 111 1.38 -16.39 -4.98
C ARG A 111 1.02 -15.20 -5.88
N ALA A 112 -0.08 -15.30 -6.61
CA ALA A 112 -0.56 -14.22 -7.48
C ALA A 112 -0.89 -12.94 -6.67
N ARG A 113 -1.48 -13.09 -5.48
CA ARG A 113 -1.77 -11.95 -4.58
C ARG A 113 -0.49 -11.35 -3.99
N VAL A 114 0.51 -12.17 -3.71
CA VAL A 114 1.83 -11.69 -3.27
C VAL A 114 2.52 -10.91 -4.39
N GLU A 115 2.52 -11.43 -5.62
CA GLU A 115 3.07 -10.76 -6.80
C GLU A 115 2.36 -9.42 -7.08
N GLU A 116 1.02 -9.38 -6.99
CA GLU A 116 0.21 -8.16 -7.05
C GLU A 116 0.61 -7.16 -5.94
N GLY A 117 0.85 -7.65 -4.72
CA GLY A 117 1.32 -6.85 -3.60
C GLY A 117 2.67 -6.20 -3.86
N PHE A 118 3.65 -6.94 -4.39
CA PHE A 118 4.95 -6.39 -4.79
C PHE A 118 4.83 -5.36 -5.91
N TRP A 119 3.97 -5.60 -6.90
CA TRP A 119 3.70 -4.61 -7.94
C TRP A 119 3.10 -3.32 -7.37
N THR A 120 2.16 -3.46 -6.44
CA THR A 120 1.56 -2.32 -5.73
C THR A 120 2.62 -1.51 -4.99
N ILE A 121 3.55 -2.16 -4.29
CA ILE A 121 4.68 -1.49 -3.63
C ILE A 121 5.56 -0.76 -4.65
N ALA A 122 5.92 -1.42 -5.74
CA ALA A 122 6.77 -0.84 -6.79
C ALA A 122 6.15 0.43 -7.39
N GLU A 123 4.84 0.45 -7.62
CA GLU A 123 4.11 1.66 -8.02
C GLU A 123 4.10 2.73 -6.92
N GLY A 124 3.78 2.34 -5.68
CA GLY A 124 3.67 3.27 -4.54
C GLY A 124 4.97 4.03 -4.26
N VAL A 125 6.11 3.34 -4.35
CA VAL A 125 7.44 3.95 -4.17
C VAL A 125 8.06 4.48 -5.47
N ARG A 126 7.33 4.37 -6.59
CA ARG A 126 7.72 4.83 -7.94
C ARG A 126 9.05 4.25 -8.42
N LEU A 127 9.21 2.93 -8.31
CA LEU A 127 10.45 2.25 -8.69
C LEU A 127 10.82 2.46 -10.16
N PRO A 128 12.08 2.84 -10.47
CA PRO A 128 12.61 2.80 -11.82
C PRO A 128 12.59 1.36 -12.36
N GLY A 129 12.38 1.20 -13.66
CA GLY A 129 12.38 -0.11 -14.34
C GLY A 129 11.12 -0.95 -14.13
N ARG A 130 10.18 -0.55 -13.26
CA ARG A 130 8.95 -1.32 -12.97
C ARG A 130 8.01 -1.49 -14.17
N SER A 131 8.12 -0.62 -15.18
CA SER A 131 7.32 -0.68 -16.40
C SER A 131 8.00 -1.45 -17.54
N GLU A 132 9.18 -2.02 -17.30
CA GLU A 132 9.88 -2.82 -18.31
C GLU A 132 9.16 -4.17 -18.50
N PRO A 133 8.97 -4.66 -19.75
CA PRO A 133 8.20 -5.88 -20.02
C PRO A 133 8.74 -7.15 -19.34
N LYS A 134 10.00 -7.14 -18.90
CA LYS A 134 10.67 -8.26 -18.24
C LYS A 134 11.19 -7.88 -16.85
N ALA A 135 10.62 -6.84 -16.24
CA ALA A 135 11.01 -6.39 -14.91
C ALA A 135 10.79 -7.51 -13.88
N ASP A 136 11.84 -7.85 -13.15
CA ASP A 136 11.73 -8.70 -11.96
C ASP A 136 11.28 -7.81 -10.79
N ILE A 137 9.97 -7.62 -10.67
CA ILE A 137 9.36 -6.75 -9.67
C ILE A 137 9.74 -7.14 -8.23
N PRO A 138 9.69 -8.44 -7.82
CA PRO A 138 10.18 -8.85 -6.50
C PRO A 138 11.62 -8.42 -6.24
N GLN A 139 12.51 -8.59 -7.22
CA GLN A 139 13.92 -8.21 -7.05
C GLN A 139 14.13 -6.70 -6.96
N LEU A 140 13.38 -5.92 -7.75
CA LEU A 140 13.41 -4.46 -7.66
C LEU A 140 12.93 -3.97 -6.29
N VAL A 141 11.82 -4.53 -5.78
CA VAL A 141 11.31 -4.18 -4.45
C VAL A 141 12.29 -4.63 -3.36
N TYR A 142 12.88 -5.81 -3.47
CA TYR A 142 13.90 -6.29 -2.53
C TYR A 142 15.11 -5.33 -2.47
N GLY A 143 15.62 -4.92 -3.63
CA GLY A 143 16.72 -3.95 -3.70
C GLY A 143 16.36 -2.61 -3.04
N TRP A 144 15.12 -2.17 -3.21
CA TRP A 144 14.62 -0.96 -2.57
C TRP A 144 14.48 -1.09 -1.05
N LEU A 145 13.90 -2.19 -0.55
CA LEU A 145 13.73 -2.46 0.87
C LEU A 145 15.07 -2.63 1.60
N SER A 146 16.09 -3.13 0.89
CA SER A 146 17.43 -3.35 1.45
C SER A 146 18.28 -2.07 1.50
N ASN A 147 17.88 -1.01 0.80
CA ASN A 147 18.62 0.26 0.78
C ASN A 147 18.15 1.18 1.92
N VAL A 148 19.01 1.34 2.92
CA VAL A 148 18.77 2.18 4.12
C VAL A 148 18.42 3.63 3.80
N ARG A 149 18.80 4.15 2.62
CA ARG A 149 18.47 5.51 2.19
C ARG A 149 16.98 5.71 1.89
N ASN A 150 16.24 4.63 1.67
CA ASN A 150 14.79 4.67 1.40
C ASN A 150 13.95 4.79 2.67
N GLY A 151 14.60 4.81 3.84
CA GLY A 151 13.95 4.98 5.14
C GLY A 151 13.45 3.69 5.75
N ARG A 152 12.67 3.82 6.83
CA ARG A 152 12.12 2.68 7.56
C ARG A 152 10.88 2.17 6.85
N TRP A 153 10.64 0.86 6.91
CA TRP A 153 9.46 0.23 6.36
C TRP A 153 8.98 -0.92 7.25
N VAL A 154 7.69 -1.22 7.12
CA VAL A 154 7.03 -2.41 7.66
C VAL A 154 6.17 -3.01 6.55
N ILE A 155 6.20 -4.33 6.42
CA ILE A 155 5.30 -5.08 5.53
C ILE A 155 4.42 -5.96 6.41
N VAL A 156 3.10 -5.84 6.24
CA VAL A 156 2.11 -6.77 6.78
C VAL A 156 1.76 -7.80 5.71
N LEU A 157 1.93 -9.07 6.03
CA LEU A 157 1.48 -10.20 5.23
C LEU A 157 0.22 -10.78 5.88
N ASP A 158 -0.95 -10.56 5.28
CA ASP A 158 -2.23 -11.03 5.81
C ASP A 158 -2.66 -12.33 5.10
N SER A 159 -3.30 -13.24 5.84
CA SER A 159 -3.71 -14.56 5.32
C SER A 159 -2.57 -15.44 4.79
N ALA A 160 -1.39 -15.37 5.39
CA ALA A 160 -0.20 -16.15 5.00
C ALA A 160 -0.26 -17.61 5.52
N ASP A 161 -1.26 -18.37 5.06
CA ASP A 161 -1.53 -19.72 5.57
C ASP A 161 -0.77 -20.83 4.81
N ASP A 162 -0.39 -20.59 3.55
CA ASP A 162 0.35 -21.54 2.72
C ASP A 162 1.86 -21.24 2.74
N ARG A 163 2.67 -22.23 3.14
CA ARG A 163 4.14 -22.15 3.18
C ARG A 163 4.78 -22.17 1.79
N LYS A 164 4.02 -22.51 0.75
CA LYS A 164 4.50 -22.56 -0.64
C LYS A 164 4.33 -21.24 -1.39
N VAL A 165 3.68 -20.26 -0.76
CA VAL A 165 3.49 -18.89 -1.26
C VAL A 165 4.70 -18.03 -0.91
#